data_AF-A0A2V8EC08-F1
#
_entry.id   AF-A0A2V8EC08-F1
#
_cell.length_a   1.000
_cell.length_b   1.000
_cell.length_c   1.000
_cell.angle_alpha   90.00
_cell.angle_beta   90.00
_cell.angle_gamma   90.00
#
_symmetry.space_group_name_H-M   'P 1'
#
loop_
_entity.id
_entity.type
_entity.pdbx_description
1 polymer ?
#
loop_
_entity_poly.entity_id
_entity_poly.type
_entity_poly.pdbx_seq_one_letter_code
_entity_poly.pdbx_strand_id
1 'polypeptide(L)' 'FKDPPLTITVAEALTQAAMHSQWHRGQNAVRLRELGVEPPPVDLIVWYWKGRPAAAWTL' A
#
# COMPACT_ATOMS: atom_id res chain seq x y z
N PHE A 1 -23.83 -10.09 4.56
CA PHE A 1 -22.86 -9.57 3.56
C PHE A 1 -22.05 -10.67 2.86
N LYS A 2 -22.21 -11.95 3.21
CA LYS A 2 -21.47 -13.07 2.58
C LYS A 2 -22.29 -13.79 1.49
N ASP A 3 -23.51 -13.33 1.26
CA ASP A 3 -24.42 -13.84 0.24
C ASP A 3 -24.72 -12.73 -0.78
N PRO A 4 -24.43 -12.96 -2.07
CA PRO A 4 -23.72 -14.12 -2.63
C PRO A 4 -22.23 -14.18 -2.21
N PRO A 5 -21.57 -15.35 -2.31
CA PRO A 5 -20.16 -15.48 -2.01
C PRO A 5 -19.31 -14.65 -2.98
N LEU A 6 -18.21 -14.08 -2.47
CA LEU A 6 -17.25 -13.33 -3.28
C LEU A 6 -16.58 -14.28 -4.28
N THR A 7 -16.69 -13.97 -5.56
CA THR A 7 -15.95 -14.66 -6.64
C THR A 7 -15.08 -13.61 -7.34
N ILE A 8 -13.76 -13.74 -7.19
CA ILE A 8 -12.77 -12.88 -7.85
C ILE A 8 -11.58 -13.72 -8.31
N THR A 9 -10.89 -13.24 -9.33
CA THR A 9 -9.62 -13.76 -9.81
C THR A 9 -8.47 -13.39 -8.85
N VAL A 10 -7.36 -14.12 -8.96
CA VAL A 10 -6.12 -13.79 -8.24
C VAL A 10 -5.63 -12.38 -8.59
N ALA A 11 -5.76 -11.98 -9.86
CA ALA A 11 -5.35 -10.65 -10.31
C ALA A 11 -6.17 -9.54 -9.62
N GLU A 12 -7.48 -9.71 -9.49
CA GLU A 12 -8.36 -8.77 -8.77
C GLU A 12 -8.03 -8.73 -7.28
N ALA A 13 -7.77 -9.89 -6.66
CA ALA A 13 -7.38 -9.95 -5.25
C ALA A 13 -6.05 -9.20 -4.97
N LEU A 14 -5.03 -9.39 -5.82
CA LEU A 14 -3.75 -8.69 -5.69
C LEU A 14 -3.88 -7.20 -5.98
N THR A 15 -4.69 -6.82 -6.96
CA THR A 15 -5.00 -5.41 -7.25
C THR A 15 -5.69 -4.76 -6.06
N GLN A 16 -6.69 -5.43 -5.48
CA GLN A 16 -7.37 -4.96 -4.28
C GLN A 16 -6.40 -4.79 -3.11
N ALA A 17 -5.49 -5.72 -2.89
CA ALA A 17 -4.48 -5.61 -1.84
C ALA A 17 -3.59 -4.37 -2.03
N ALA A 18 -3.14 -4.10 -3.26
CA ALA A 18 -2.34 -2.92 -3.58
C ALA A 18 -3.11 -1.61 -3.37
N MET A 19 -4.34 -1.52 -3.90
CA MET A 19 -5.21 -0.34 -3.79
C MET A 19 -5.62 -0.07 -2.33
N HIS A 20 -6.00 -1.11 -1.60
CA HIS A 20 -6.38 -0.99 -0.18
C HIS A 20 -5.21 -0.53 0.69
N SER A 21 -4.00 -1.05 0.42
CA SER A 21 -2.79 -0.56 1.09
C SER A 21 -2.50 0.90 0.77
N GLN A 22 -2.69 1.32 -0.49
CA GLN A 22 -2.53 2.73 -0.89
C GLN A 22 -3.54 3.64 -0.20
N TRP A 23 -4.80 3.21 -0.08
CA TRP A 23 -5.86 3.93 0.63
C TRP A 23 -5.47 4.23 2.09
N HIS A 24 -5.05 3.20 2.83
CA HIS A 24 -4.64 3.39 4.22
C HIS A 24 -3.36 4.21 4.37
N ARG A 25 -2.40 4.08 3.44
CA ARG A 25 -1.22 4.96 3.43
C ARG A 25 -1.61 6.42 3.28
N GLY A 26 -2.60 6.74 2.43
CA GLY A 26 -3.13 8.09 2.30
C GLY A 26 -3.76 8.60 3.60
N GLN A 27 -4.61 7.79 4.25
CA GLN A 27 -5.21 8.12 5.54
C GLN A 27 -4.15 8.40 6.63
N ASN A 28 -3.13 7.54 6.72
CA ASN A 28 -2.04 7.69 7.67
C ASN A 28 -1.18 8.91 7.37
N ALA A 29 -0.90 9.19 6.10
CA ALA A 29 -0.13 10.37 5.68
C ALA A 29 -0.81 11.67 6.12
N VAL A 30 -2.14 11.76 6.00
CA VAL A 30 -2.91 12.91 6.51
C VAL A 30 -2.71 13.06 8.02
N ARG A 31 -2.86 11.97 8.79
CA ARG A 31 -2.67 12.00 10.25
C ARG A 31 -1.26 12.40 10.67
N LEU A 32 -0.24 11.90 9.96
CA LEU A 32 1.16 12.30 10.20
C LEU A 32 1.36 13.81 9.99
N ARG A 33 0.79 14.36 8.91
CA ARG A 33 0.85 15.81 8.63
C ARG A 33 0.15 16.64 9.71
N GLU A 34 -1.01 16.19 10.22
CA GLU A 34 -1.71 16.85 11.33
C GLU A 34 -0.85 16.93 12.61
N LEU A 35 0.05 15.96 12.81
CA LEU A 35 0.99 15.92 13.93
C LEU A 35 2.31 16.67 13.64
N GLY A 36 2.44 17.34 12.50
CA GLY A 36 3.67 18.03 12.10
C GLY A 36 4.79 17.09 11.64
N VAL A 37 4.48 15.83 11.33
CA VAL A 37 5.44 14.82 10.85
C VAL A 37 5.36 14.69 9.33
N GLU A 38 6.52 14.63 8.66
CA GLU A 38 6.55 14.34 7.22
C GLU A 38 6.33 12.83 6.97
N PRO A 39 5.32 12.44 6.17
CA PRO A 39 5.10 11.04 5.82
C PRO A 39 6.23 10.45 4.96
N PRO A 40 6.47 9.13 5.03
CA PRO A 40 7.43 8.48 4.15
C PRO A 40 6.97 8.52 2.67
N PRO A 41 7.91 8.53 1.70
CA PRO A 41 7.57 8.45 0.27
C PRO A 41 7.03 7.06 -0.08
N VAL A 42 5.89 7.02 -0.79
CA VAL A 42 5.16 5.78 -1.11
C VAL A 42 4.99 5.54 -2.61
N ASP A 43 5.48 6.46 -3.45
CA ASP A 43 5.34 6.35 -4.89
C ASP A 43 6.28 5.30 -5.48
N LEU A 44 5.72 4.38 -6.26
CA LEU A 44 6.48 3.31 -6.91
C LEU A 44 7.61 3.84 -7.81
N ILE A 45 7.41 5.01 -8.44
CA ILE A 45 8.42 5.64 -9.30
C ILE A 45 9.69 6.02 -8.53
N VAL A 46 9.57 6.37 -7.24
CA VAL A 46 10.74 6.69 -6.40
C VAL A 46 11.62 5.46 -6.27
N TRP A 47 11.05 4.27 -6.12
CA TRP A 47 11.83 3.03 -6.03
C TRP A 47 12.41 2.59 -7.37
N TYR A 48 11.73 2.87 -8.48
CA TYR A 48 12.30 2.62 -9.81
C TYR A 48 13.47 3.54 -10.10
N TRP A 49 13.40 4.78 -9.61
CA TRP A 49 14.42 5.79 -9.82
C TRP A 49 15.61 5.68 -8.86
N LYS A 50 15.34 5.57 -7.55
CA LYS A 50 16.34 5.59 -6.48
C LYS A 50 16.79 4.20 -6.02
N GLY A 51 16.24 3.15 -6.61
CA GLY A 51 16.46 1.77 -6.22
C GLY A 51 15.41 1.28 -5.23
N ARG A 52 15.08 -0.01 -5.34
CA ARG A 52 14.21 -0.71 -4.40
C ARG A 52 15.07 -1.15 -3.19
N PRO A 53 14.57 -1.05 -1.95
CA PRO A 53 15.26 -1.63 -0.80
C PRO A 53 15.49 -3.13 -1.00
N ALA A 54 16.62 -3.65 -0.53
CA ALA A 54 16.83 -5.09 -0.45
C ALA A 54 15.74 -5.69 0.43
N ALA A 55 15.26 -6.87 0.07
CA ALA A 55 14.23 -7.52 0.85
C ALA A 55 14.78 -7.91 2.24
N ALA A 56 14.07 -7.52 3.29
CA ALA A 56 14.45 -7.79 4.67
C ALA A 56 13.83 -9.10 5.18
N TRP A 57 13.96 -10.18 4.41
CA TRP A 57 13.53 -11.50 4.87
C TRP A 57 14.59 -12.03 5.83
N THR A 58 14.37 -11.87 7.14
CA THR A 58 15.09 -12.69 8.11
C THR A 58 14.49 -14.08 8.11
N LEU A 59 15.33 -15.11 7.99
CA LEU A 59 14.96 -16.50 8.20
C LEU A 59 14.63 -16.76 9.66
#